data_AF-A0AA88VN64-F1
#
_entry.id   AF-A0AA88VN64-F1
#
_cell.length_a   1.000
_cell.length_b   1.000
_cell.length_c   1.000
_cell.angle_alpha   90.00
_cell.angle_beta   90.00
_cell.angle_gamma   90.00
#
_symmetry.space_group_name_H-M   'P 1'
#
loop_
_entity.id
_entity.type
_entity.pdbx_description
1 polymer ?
#
loop_
_entity_poly.entity_id
_entity_poly.type
_entity_poly.pdbx_seq_one_letter_code
_entity_poly.pdbx_strand_id
1 'polypeptide(L)'
;MDVKICLSKVYKAEKVELSEDRLSAGSCKGYRMVRTTRGVSEGAWYYEIKVVKLGETGHTRLGWSTEKGDLQAPVGYDGNSFGYRDVDGSKVHKALRENYGEEGYVEGDVIGFYINLPEGSLYMPKPVQLVWYKGQRYVCAPDAKEDPPKVVPGELIVLRYLFFR
;
A
#
# COMPACT_ATOMS: atom_id res chain seq x y z
N MET A 1 3.84 22.55 -11.00
CA MET A 1 2.50 22.44 -10.40
C MET A 1 2.56 21.33 -9.38
N ASP A 2 2.37 21.63 -8.10
CA ASP A 2 2.28 20.60 -7.07
C ASP A 2 1.00 19.78 -7.27
N VAL A 3 1.16 18.50 -7.54
CA VAL A 3 0.03 17.58 -7.67
C VAL A 3 -0.31 17.07 -6.28
N LYS A 4 -1.50 17.41 -5.78
CA LYS A 4 -2.02 16.94 -4.49
C LYS A 4 -1.89 15.41 -4.38
N ILE A 5 -1.26 14.94 -3.30
CA ILE A 5 -1.22 13.52 -2.95
C ILE A 5 -2.56 13.14 -2.33
N CYS A 6 -3.20 12.10 -2.85
CA CYS A 6 -4.50 11.63 -2.40
C CYS A 6 -4.72 10.17 -2.83
N LEU A 7 -5.92 9.64 -2.62
CA LEU A 7 -6.31 8.31 -3.09
C LEU A 7 -6.49 8.30 -4.62
N SER A 8 -6.04 7.20 -5.24
CA SER A 8 -6.04 7.06 -6.70
C SER A 8 -7.40 6.56 -7.22
N LYS A 9 -7.90 7.21 -8.28
CA LYS A 9 -9.06 6.72 -9.04
C LYS A 9 -8.71 5.53 -9.96
N VAL A 10 -7.42 5.38 -10.28
CA VAL A 10 -6.90 4.33 -11.19
C VAL A 10 -6.44 3.11 -10.40
N TYR A 11 -5.72 3.32 -9.30
CA TYR A 11 -5.15 2.25 -8.48
C TYR A 11 -6.07 1.89 -7.31
N LYS A 12 -7.34 1.62 -7.62
CA LYS A 12 -8.36 1.15 -6.67
C LYS A 12 -9.15 0.01 -7.28
N ALA A 13 -9.69 -0.88 -6.46
CA ALA A 13 -10.72 -1.76 -6.96
C ALA A 13 -11.99 -0.98 -7.32
N GLU A 14 -12.73 -1.50 -8.30
CA GLU A 14 -13.94 -0.88 -8.84
C GLU A 14 -14.93 -0.50 -7.74
N LYS A 15 -15.16 -1.42 -6.79
CA LYS A 15 -16.13 -1.28 -5.69
C LYS A 15 -15.64 -0.48 -4.48
N VAL A 16 -14.48 0.19 -4.57
CA VAL A 16 -14.06 1.19 -3.57
C VAL A 16 -14.69 2.53 -3.92
N GLU A 17 -15.40 3.10 -2.98
CA GLU A 17 -15.97 4.45 -3.06
C GLU A 17 -14.97 5.44 -2.48
N LEU A 18 -14.80 6.59 -3.13
CA LEU A 18 -13.92 7.68 -2.68
C LEU A 18 -14.76 8.93 -2.41
N SER A 19 -14.38 9.69 -1.39
CA SER A 19 -14.88 11.05 -1.21
C SER A 19 -14.46 11.97 -2.36
N GLU A 20 -15.16 13.10 -2.52
CA GLU A 20 -14.87 14.07 -3.59
C GLU A 20 -13.44 14.60 -3.54
N ASP A 21 -12.93 14.88 -2.33
CA ASP A 21 -11.57 15.37 -2.08
C ASP A 21 -10.48 14.29 -2.22
N ARG A 22 -10.90 13.03 -2.37
CA ARG A 22 -10.10 11.80 -2.45
C ARG A 22 -9.22 11.54 -1.23
N LEU A 23 -9.65 11.96 -0.05
CA LEU A 23 -8.96 11.71 1.22
C LEU A 23 -9.62 10.62 2.07
N SER A 24 -10.81 10.16 1.69
CA SER A 24 -11.53 9.06 2.35
C SER A 24 -11.89 7.97 1.35
N ALA A 25 -11.87 6.72 1.81
CA ALA A 25 -12.33 5.56 1.05
C ALA A 25 -13.22 4.66 1.91
N GLY A 26 -14.18 4.01 1.26
CA GLY A 26 -15.05 3.01 1.86
C GLY A 26 -15.38 1.86 0.91
N SER A 27 -15.82 0.74 1.48
CA SER A 27 -16.34 -0.42 0.75
C SER A 27 -17.41 -1.09 1.62
N CYS A 28 -18.46 -1.61 1.00
CA CYS A 28 -19.59 -2.24 1.70
C CYS A 28 -19.65 -3.77 1.54
N LYS A 29 -18.77 -4.38 0.73
CA LYS A 29 -18.83 -5.82 0.42
C LYS A 29 -17.45 -6.44 0.32
N GLY A 30 -17.06 -7.27 1.29
CA GLY A 30 -15.77 -7.97 1.25
C GLY A 30 -14.56 -7.03 1.14
N TYR A 31 -13.37 -7.63 1.10
CA TYR A 31 -12.15 -6.85 1.00
C TYR A 31 -11.94 -6.23 -0.38
N ARG A 32 -11.42 -5.01 -0.37
CA ARG A 32 -10.97 -4.23 -1.51
C ARG A 32 -9.85 -3.31 -1.07
N MET A 33 -9.04 -2.87 -2.03
CA MET A 33 -7.92 -1.98 -1.79
C MET A 33 -7.99 -0.72 -2.66
N VAL A 34 -7.45 0.37 -2.12
CA VAL A 34 -7.07 1.57 -2.87
C VAL A 34 -5.66 1.96 -2.46
N ARG A 35 -4.88 2.45 -3.42
CA ARG A 35 -3.56 3.03 -3.21
C ARG A 35 -3.60 4.55 -3.42
N THR A 36 -2.62 5.24 -2.84
CA THR A 36 -2.42 6.67 -3.08
C THR A 36 -1.90 6.93 -4.50
N THR A 37 -1.86 8.20 -4.89
CA THR A 37 -1.34 8.64 -6.20
C THR A 37 0.19 8.66 -6.28
N ARG A 38 0.90 8.39 -5.19
CA ARG A 38 2.36 8.43 -5.10
C ARG A 38 2.89 7.21 -4.36
N GLY A 39 3.79 6.47 -5.01
CA GLY A 39 4.66 5.52 -4.35
C GLY A 39 5.94 6.19 -3.85
N VAL A 40 6.68 5.48 -3.01
CA VAL A 40 8.00 5.90 -2.50
C VAL A 40 9.01 4.83 -2.89
N SER A 41 10.21 5.25 -3.30
CA SER A 41 11.28 4.36 -3.77
C SER A 41 12.55 4.44 -2.94
N GLU A 42 12.75 5.52 -2.18
CA GLU A 42 13.96 5.74 -1.40
C GLU A 42 13.65 6.72 -0.25
N GLY A 43 14.38 6.60 0.85
CA GLY A 43 14.34 7.50 2.00
C GLY A 43 13.28 7.14 3.04
N ALA A 44 13.07 8.05 3.98
CA ALA A 44 12.14 7.88 5.10
C ALA A 44 10.83 8.65 4.87
N TRP A 45 9.71 7.96 4.99
CA TRP A 45 8.38 8.49 4.70
C TRP A 45 7.39 8.14 5.80
N TYR A 46 6.41 9.02 5.98
CA TYR A 46 5.37 8.87 6.99
C TYR A 46 4.01 9.32 6.46
N TYR A 47 2.95 8.60 6.84
CA TYR A 47 1.57 9.05 6.68
C TYR A 47 0.68 8.48 7.79
N GLU A 48 -0.51 9.04 7.94
CA GLU A 48 -1.51 8.60 8.91
C GLU A 48 -2.81 8.21 8.22
N ILE A 49 -3.56 7.28 8.81
CA ILE A 49 -4.94 6.95 8.43
C ILE A 49 -5.82 7.06 9.67
N LYS A 50 -6.88 7.86 9.57
CA LYS A 50 -7.95 7.89 10.57
C LYS A 50 -9.03 6.86 10.23
N VAL A 51 -9.41 6.02 11.19
CA VAL A 51 -10.49 5.05 11.03
C VAL A 51 -11.81 5.74 11.34
N VAL A 52 -12.53 6.14 10.29
CA VAL A 52 -13.76 6.95 10.45
C VAL A 52 -14.97 6.09 10.80
N LYS A 53 -15.14 4.95 10.12
CA LYS A 53 -16.29 4.06 10.31
C LYS A 53 -15.98 2.65 9.81
N LEU A 54 -16.20 1.67 10.67
CA LEU A 54 -16.22 0.22 10.40
C LEU A 54 -17.67 -0.30 10.46
N GLY A 55 -18.51 0.23 11.35
CA GLY A 55 -19.84 -0.31 11.64
C GLY A 55 -19.78 -1.62 12.42
N GLU A 56 -20.91 -2.35 12.44
CA GLU A 56 -21.06 -3.56 13.29
C GLU A 56 -20.22 -4.76 12.82
N THR A 57 -19.99 -4.88 11.51
CA THR A 57 -19.35 -6.06 10.90
C THR A 57 -18.19 -5.71 9.96
N GLY A 58 -17.88 -4.42 9.81
CA GLY A 58 -16.81 -3.99 8.94
C GLY A 58 -15.44 -4.25 9.57
N HIS A 59 -14.50 -4.64 8.72
CA HIS A 59 -13.11 -4.83 9.08
C HIS A 59 -12.21 -4.17 8.06
N THR A 60 -11.03 -3.76 8.49
CA THR A 60 -10.04 -3.16 7.60
C THR A 60 -8.64 -3.67 7.85
N ARG A 61 -7.82 -3.56 6.80
CA ARG A 61 -6.38 -3.70 6.87
C ARG A 61 -5.75 -2.49 6.24
N LEU A 62 -4.73 -1.95 6.89
CA LEU A 62 -4.05 -0.72 6.51
C LEU A 62 -2.56 -1.00 6.35
N GLY A 63 -1.88 -0.36 5.40
CA GLY A 63 -0.44 -0.58 5.24
C GLY A 63 0.10 -0.22 3.86
N TRP A 64 1.23 -0.83 3.52
CA TRP A 64 2.00 -0.56 2.32
C TRP A 64 1.76 -1.64 1.26
N SER A 65 1.79 -1.24 -0.02
CA SER A 65 1.62 -2.13 -1.15
C SER A 65 2.46 -1.65 -2.32
N THR A 66 3.10 -2.57 -3.04
CA THR A 66 3.75 -2.27 -4.32
C THR A 66 2.69 -2.13 -5.42
N GLU A 67 3.12 -1.76 -6.63
CA GLU A 67 2.23 -1.67 -7.80
C GLU A 67 1.61 -3.02 -8.20
N LYS A 68 2.24 -4.14 -7.82
CA LYS A 68 1.79 -5.51 -8.15
C LYS A 68 0.77 -6.09 -7.17
N GLY A 69 0.39 -5.36 -6.11
CA GLY A 69 -0.60 -5.82 -5.14
C GLY A 69 -2.01 -5.99 -5.74
N ASP A 70 -2.69 -7.09 -5.41
CA ASP A 70 -4.04 -7.38 -5.89
C ASP A 70 -5.08 -6.46 -5.25
N LEU A 71 -5.64 -5.55 -6.05
CA LEU A 71 -6.63 -4.57 -5.60
C LEU A 71 -7.95 -5.20 -5.12
N GLN A 72 -8.26 -6.42 -5.53
CA GLN A 72 -9.47 -7.15 -5.12
C GLN A 72 -9.30 -7.89 -3.79
N ALA A 73 -8.09 -7.89 -3.22
CA ALA A 73 -7.74 -8.53 -1.97
C ALA A 73 -7.39 -7.49 -0.88
N PRO A 74 -7.39 -7.87 0.41
CA PRO A 74 -6.89 -6.98 1.45
C PRO A 74 -5.37 -6.81 1.33
N VAL A 75 -4.86 -5.64 1.76
CA VAL A 75 -3.42 -5.44 1.94
C VAL A 75 -2.84 -6.54 2.87
N GLY A 76 -1.71 -7.11 2.50
CA GLY A 76 -1.09 -8.26 3.18
C GLY A 76 -1.56 -9.63 2.69
N TYR A 77 -2.50 -9.71 1.73
CA TYR A 77 -2.94 -10.98 1.14
C TYR A 77 -1.83 -11.67 0.33
N ASP A 78 -1.11 -10.90 -0.48
CA ASP A 78 -0.09 -11.41 -1.40
C ASP A 78 1.34 -11.09 -0.91
N GLY A 79 2.33 -11.46 -1.72
CA GLY A 79 3.73 -11.11 -1.49
C GLY A 79 4.10 -9.67 -1.86
N ASN A 80 3.15 -8.86 -2.32
CA ASN A 80 3.37 -7.50 -2.81
C ASN A 80 2.90 -6.44 -1.82
N SER A 81 2.38 -6.85 -0.66
CA SER A 81 1.78 -5.94 0.30
C SER A 81 1.99 -6.39 1.74
N PHE A 82 1.98 -5.42 2.66
CA PHE A 82 2.16 -5.60 4.10
C PHE A 82 1.03 -4.86 4.81
N GLY A 83 0.15 -5.62 5.48
CA GLY A 83 -1.04 -5.10 6.12
C GLY A 83 -0.96 -5.15 7.64
N TYR A 84 -1.73 -4.27 8.28
CA TYR A 84 -1.97 -4.25 9.71
C TYR A 84 -3.47 -4.35 9.98
N ARG A 85 -3.85 -5.31 10.81
CA ARG A 85 -5.24 -5.76 10.96
C ARG A 85 -5.91 -5.18 12.21
N ASP A 86 -7.13 -4.71 12.01
CA ASP A 86 -7.99 -4.09 13.03
C ASP A 86 -8.39 -5.01 14.17
N VAL A 87 -8.58 -6.31 13.92
CA VAL A 87 -9.17 -7.22 14.93
C VAL A 87 -8.24 -7.53 16.11
N ASP A 88 -6.97 -7.85 15.83
CA ASP A 88 -6.04 -8.41 16.81
C ASP A 88 -4.67 -7.73 16.78
N GLY A 89 -4.51 -6.67 16.00
CA GLY A 89 -3.22 -6.01 15.85
C GLY A 89 -2.16 -6.87 15.17
N SER A 90 -2.54 -7.90 14.40
CA SER A 90 -1.58 -8.69 13.65
C SER A 90 -1.03 -7.92 12.45
N LYS A 91 0.27 -8.09 12.17
CA LYS A 91 0.85 -7.76 10.87
C LYS A 91 0.58 -8.93 9.92
N VAL A 92 0.31 -8.62 8.65
CA VAL A 92 -0.14 -9.60 7.64
C VAL A 92 0.68 -9.46 6.37
N HIS A 93 1.26 -10.56 5.89
CA HIS A 93 1.98 -10.63 4.63
C HIS A 93 1.84 -12.04 4.05
N LYS A 94 1.64 -12.18 2.73
CA LYS A 94 1.37 -13.48 2.08
C LYS A 94 0.24 -14.27 2.77
N ALA A 95 -0.79 -13.55 3.23
CA ALA A 95 -1.92 -14.06 4.00
C ALA A 95 -1.56 -14.71 5.35
N LEU A 96 -0.30 -14.66 5.78
CA LEU A 96 0.15 -15.10 7.09
C LEU A 96 0.04 -13.96 8.09
N ARG A 97 -0.46 -14.28 9.28
CA ARG A 97 -0.61 -13.34 10.39
C ARG A 97 0.47 -13.60 11.42
N GLU A 98 1.08 -12.54 11.91
CA GLU A 98 2.04 -12.59 13.01
C GLU A 98 1.64 -11.54 14.05
N ASN A 99 1.82 -11.87 15.32
CA ASN A 99 1.59 -10.93 16.41
C ASN A 99 2.52 -9.72 16.25
N TYR A 100 1.97 -8.52 16.44
CA TYR A 100 2.72 -7.28 16.28
C TYR A 100 2.25 -6.20 17.26
N GLY A 101 1.00 -5.76 17.13
CA GLY A 101 0.36 -4.91 18.13
C GLY A 101 -0.10 -5.74 19.32
N GLU A 102 -0.20 -5.09 20.49
CA GLU A 102 -0.83 -5.69 21.68
C GLU A 102 -2.33 -5.86 21.47
N GLU A 103 -2.95 -4.89 20.79
CA GLU A 103 -4.38 -4.86 20.48
C GLU A 103 -4.63 -4.45 19.03
N GLY A 104 -5.86 -4.71 18.59
CA GLY A 104 -6.44 -4.19 17.36
C GLY A 104 -6.78 -2.70 17.46
N TYR A 105 -7.13 -2.09 16.32
CA TYR A 105 -7.56 -0.68 16.25
C TYR A 105 -9.05 -0.57 15.92
N VAL A 106 -9.66 0.53 16.34
CA VAL A 106 -11.11 0.74 16.27
C VAL A 106 -11.46 2.07 15.61
N GLU A 107 -12.76 2.33 15.45
CA GLU A 107 -13.26 3.64 15.00
C GLU A 107 -12.75 4.77 15.91
N GLY A 108 -12.32 5.86 15.30
CA GLY A 108 -11.73 7.02 15.97
C GLY A 108 -10.20 7.03 15.98
N ASP A 109 -9.55 5.86 15.92
CA ASP A 109 -8.09 5.76 15.99
C ASP A 109 -7.40 6.39 14.77
N VAL A 110 -6.19 6.90 14.99
CA VAL A 110 -5.27 7.42 13.97
C VAL A 110 -4.02 6.56 13.94
N ILE A 111 -3.81 5.86 12.82
CA ILE A 111 -2.74 4.88 12.67
C ILE A 111 -1.62 5.46 11.81
N GLY A 112 -0.41 5.54 12.38
CA GLY A 112 0.78 6.05 11.72
C GLY A 112 1.60 4.96 11.03
N PHE A 113 1.98 5.20 9.78
CA PHE A 113 2.78 4.30 8.96
C PHE A 113 4.11 4.97 8.62
N TYR A 114 5.21 4.43 9.12
CA TYR A 114 6.56 4.84 8.78
C TYR A 114 7.24 3.76 7.93
N ILE A 115 7.94 4.19 6.89
CA ILE A 115 8.83 3.32 6.11
C ILE A 115 10.16 4.04 5.86
N ASN A 116 11.26 3.30 5.97
CA ASN A 116 12.58 3.77 5.56
C ASN A 116 13.18 2.80 4.55
N LEU A 117 13.52 3.32 3.37
CA LEU A 117 14.12 2.61 2.25
C LEU A 117 15.50 3.22 1.93
N PRO A 118 16.54 2.93 2.72
CA PRO A 118 17.88 3.44 2.45
C PRO A 118 18.38 2.93 1.09
N GLU A 119 18.77 3.83 0.19
CA GLU A 119 19.23 3.49 -1.16
C GLU A 119 18.24 2.62 -1.97
N GLY A 120 16.94 2.73 -1.67
CA GLY A 120 15.91 1.87 -2.27
C GLY A 120 15.79 2.00 -3.79
N SER A 121 16.25 3.12 -4.37
CA SER A 121 16.30 3.33 -5.82
C SER A 121 17.17 2.30 -6.55
N LEU A 122 18.18 1.74 -5.90
CA LEU A 122 19.03 0.67 -6.45
C LEU A 122 18.29 -0.65 -6.65
N TYR A 123 17.18 -0.85 -5.93
CA TYR A 123 16.39 -2.08 -5.89
C TYR A 123 15.09 -1.97 -6.69
N MET A 124 14.81 -0.80 -7.28
CA MET A 124 13.67 -0.64 -8.17
C MET A 124 13.80 -1.50 -9.43
N PRO A 125 12.69 -2.04 -9.96
CA PRO A 125 12.66 -2.59 -11.30
C PRO A 125 13.17 -1.55 -12.30
N LYS A 126 14.00 -1.97 -13.25
CA LYS A 126 14.47 -1.05 -14.29
C LYS A 126 13.26 -0.51 -15.05
N PRO A 127 13.22 0.81 -15.34
CA PRO A 127 12.14 1.37 -16.11
C PRO A 127 12.05 0.69 -17.47
N VAL A 128 10.82 0.51 -17.96
CA VAL A 128 10.56 -0.11 -19.25
C VAL A 128 11.34 0.63 -20.34
N GLN A 129 12.27 -0.07 -20.97
CA GLN A 129 13.08 0.53 -22.03
C GLN A 129 12.23 0.65 -23.28
N LEU A 130 11.97 1.89 -23.69
CA LEU A 130 11.28 2.20 -24.93
C LEU A 130 12.31 2.31 -26.07
N VAL A 131 12.12 1.55 -27.13
CA VAL A 131 12.92 1.66 -28.35
C VAL A 131 12.11 2.28 -29.47
N TRP A 132 12.76 3.16 -30.22
CA TRP A 132 12.20 3.73 -31.44
C TRP A 132 12.41 2.77 -32.60
N TYR A 133 11.34 2.33 -33.25
CA TYR A 133 11.39 1.50 -34.44
C TYR A 133 10.31 1.93 -35.42
N LYS A 134 10.70 2.17 -36.69
CA LYS A 134 9.79 2.59 -37.78
C LYS A 134 8.83 3.74 -37.40
N GLY A 135 9.32 4.76 -36.69
CA GLY A 135 8.55 5.94 -36.30
C GLY A 135 7.56 5.72 -35.14
N GLN A 136 7.54 4.54 -34.51
CA GLN A 136 6.73 4.23 -33.34
C GLN A 136 7.61 3.82 -32.15
N ARG A 137 7.11 4.04 -30.93
CA ARG A 137 7.77 3.60 -29.69
C ARG A 137 7.28 2.21 -29.33
N TYR A 138 8.20 1.25 -29.27
CA TYR A 138 7.94 -0.11 -28.81
C TYR A 138 8.50 -0.29 -27.40
N VAL A 139 7.75 -1.01 -26.57
CA VAL A 139 8.24 -1.53 -25.30
C VAL A 139 9.17 -2.70 -25.61
N CYS A 140 10.45 -2.61 -25.21
CA CYS A 140 11.29 -3.80 -25.16
C CYS A 140 10.60 -4.81 -24.23
N ALA A 141 10.41 -6.04 -24.70
CA ALA A 141 9.91 -7.10 -23.84
C ALA A 141 10.83 -7.17 -22.60
N PRO A 142 10.30 -7.11 -21.38
CA PRO A 142 11.12 -7.37 -20.20
C PRO A 142 11.74 -8.76 -20.35
N ASP A 143 13.00 -8.92 -19.95
CA ASP A 143 13.63 -10.23 -19.90
C ASP A 143 12.71 -11.18 -19.12
N ALA A 144 12.39 -12.35 -19.69
CA ALA A 144 11.42 -13.29 -19.14
C ALA A 144 11.79 -13.87 -17.76
N LYS A 145 12.91 -13.42 -17.18
CA LYS A 145 13.40 -13.72 -15.84
C LYS A 145 13.59 -12.40 -15.10
N GLU A 146 12.49 -11.76 -14.67
CA GLU A 146 12.62 -10.79 -13.58
C GLU A 146 13.12 -11.54 -12.35
N ASP A 147 14.30 -11.17 -11.85
CA ASP A 147 14.77 -11.65 -10.56
C ASP A 147 13.69 -11.36 -9.48
N PRO A 148 13.51 -12.24 -8.49
CA PRO A 148 12.60 -11.95 -7.39
C PRO A 148 12.98 -10.60 -6.73
N PRO A 149 11.99 -9.87 -6.17
CA PRO A 149 12.25 -8.61 -5.50
C PRO A 149 13.38 -8.77 -4.48
N LYS A 150 14.42 -7.95 -4.61
CA LYS A 150 15.54 -7.92 -3.67
C LYS A 150 15.15 -7.05 -2.48
N VAL A 151 15.35 -7.57 -1.28
CA VAL A 151 15.13 -6.86 -0.02
C VAL A 151 16.13 -5.70 0.07
N VAL A 152 15.68 -4.51 0.46
CA VAL A 152 16.57 -3.36 0.67
C VAL A 152 17.30 -3.56 2.01
N PRO A 153 18.64 -3.64 2.04
CA PRO A 153 19.39 -3.85 3.28
C PRO A 153 19.13 -2.72 4.29
N GLY A 154 18.79 -3.08 5.53
CA GLY A 154 18.47 -2.10 6.58
C GLY A 154 17.11 -1.42 6.42
N GLU A 155 16.23 -1.93 5.54
CA GLU A 155 14.84 -1.47 5.47
C GLU A 155 14.14 -1.66 6.81
N LEU A 156 13.33 -0.66 7.17
CA LEU A 156 12.55 -0.69 8.39
C LEU A 156 11.15 -0.17 8.09
N ILE A 157 10.17 -1.07 8.17
CA ILE A 157 8.76 -0.71 8.24
C ILE A 157 8.39 -0.66 9.72
N VAL A 158 8.06 0.53 10.21
CA VAL A 158 7.57 0.71 11.58
C VAL A 158 6.14 1.20 11.51
N LEU A 159 5.23 0.50 12.18
CA LEU A 159 3.90 1.01 12.45
C LEU A 159 3.96 1.68 13.82
N ARG A 160 3.65 2.98 13.86
CA ARG A 160 3.55 3.74 15.11
C ARG A 160 2.07 3.99 15.41
N TYR A 161 1.61 3.47 16.55
CA TYR A 161 0.30 3.74 17.10
C TYR A 161 0.33 5.05 17.89
N LEU A 162 -0.55 5.99 17.54
CA LEU A 162 -0.78 7.21 18.30
C LEU A 162 -2.27 7.24 18.65
N PHE A 163 -2.59 6.95 19.91
CA PHE A 163 -3.93 7.19 20.43
C PHE A 163 -4.13 8.69 20.62
N PHE A 164 -4.89 9.33 19.72
CA PHE A 164 -5.55 10.58 20.02
C PHE A 164 -6.97 10.24 20.47
N ARG A 165 -7.13 9.91 21.76
CA ARG A 165 -8.45 9.86 22.40
C ARG A 165 -8.90 11.26 22.78
#